data_AF-A0AA49G8T4-F1
#
_entry.id   AF-A0AA49G8T4-F1
#
_cell.length_a   1.000
_cell.length_b   1.000
_cell.length_c   1.000
_cell.angle_alpha   90.00
_cell.angle_beta   90.00
_cell.angle_gamma   90.00
#
_symmetry.space_group_name_H-M   'P 1'
#
loop_
_entity.id
_entity.type
_entity.pdbx_description
1 polymer ?
#
loop_
_entity_poly.entity_id
_entity_poly.type
_entity_poly.pdbx_seq_one_letter_code
_entity_poly.pdbx_strand_id
1 'polypeptide(L)'
;TVLLNRDNIMQILDTMNRDFIFICSLEAKYRNTFLQGQMLVKKLCACWLIFTVSIILMYIFSTTAVLLYQSLFATQHENMVRPLIFPFWLPADDPYRTPNYEVFFFLQCVEGLAVPQTFSVYIYVLFHILLHHYYLMNMMIFDIEVIFHGLDENVVSLSCSDPRVVEVQIILSNRMRRIVSWHNLVLRSVDTVSSVYGALLVYQVTITSLVTCLVAYQIAESLDHGKLHIIFASVFIATCVQLWIPCYLGTLIKNKAFAVGEAMWNSGWHTTPLSRLLRSDIIIFIKRC
;
A
#
# COMPACT_ATOMS: atom_id res chain seq x y z
N THR A 1 2.94 4.33 -17.92
CA THR A 1 1.64 3.89 -17.37
C THR A 1 1.17 4.75 -16.20
N VAL A 2 1.97 4.94 -15.14
CA VAL A 2 1.60 5.85 -14.02
C VAL A 2 1.47 7.31 -14.46
N LEU A 3 2.39 7.82 -15.29
CA LEU A 3 2.29 9.18 -15.89
C LEU A 3 1.09 9.34 -16.83
N LEU A 4 0.65 8.25 -17.47
CA LEU A 4 -0.51 8.23 -18.38
C LEU A 4 -1.85 8.30 -17.64
N ASN A 5 -1.88 7.83 -16.38
CA ASN A 5 -3.05 7.84 -15.52
C ASN A 5 -2.94 8.88 -14.39
N ARG A 6 -2.13 9.94 -14.60
CA ARG A 6 -1.91 11.00 -13.61
C ARG A 6 -3.22 11.59 -13.12
N ASP A 7 -4.17 11.82 -14.02
CA ASP A 7 -5.45 12.45 -13.68
C ASP A 7 -6.31 11.55 -12.79
N ASN A 8 -6.29 10.23 -13.02
CA ASN A 8 -6.98 9.26 -12.16
C ASN A 8 -6.37 9.23 -10.75
N ILE A 9 -5.03 9.28 -10.65
CA ILE A 9 -4.34 9.32 -9.35
C ILE A 9 -4.63 10.64 -8.62
N MET A 10 -4.61 11.77 -9.32
CA MET A 10 -4.96 13.07 -8.74
C MET A 10 -6.42 13.10 -8.28
N GLN A 11 -7.33 12.53 -9.06
CA GLN A 11 -8.74 12.41 -8.66
C GLN A 11 -8.92 11.56 -7.40
N ILE A 12 -8.16 10.47 -7.23
CA ILE A 12 -8.15 9.67 -6.00
C ILE A 12 -7.66 10.53 -4.83
N LEU A 13 -6.54 11.24 -5.00
CA LEU A 13 -5.95 12.08 -3.95
C LEU A 13 -6.90 13.21 -3.52
N ASP A 14 -7.55 13.87 -4.48
CA ASP A 14 -8.55 14.89 -4.19
C ASP A 14 -9.75 14.31 -3.44
N THR A 15 -10.16 13.09 -3.79
CA THR A 15 -11.25 12.38 -3.10
C THR A 15 -10.85 12.04 -1.67
N MET A 16 -9.67 11.46 -1.47
CA MET A 16 -9.12 11.19 -0.13
C MET A 16 -8.99 12.46 0.71
N ASN A 17 -8.60 13.59 0.11
CA ASN A 17 -8.51 14.87 0.82
C ASN A 17 -9.90 15.37 1.26
N ARG A 18 -10.91 15.27 0.39
CA ARG A 18 -12.30 15.61 0.75
C ARG A 18 -12.81 14.72 1.88
N ASP A 19 -12.53 13.42 1.81
CA ASP A 19 -12.91 12.45 2.85
C ASP A 19 -12.24 12.77 4.19
N PHE A 20 -10.95 13.10 4.15
CA PHE A 20 -10.20 13.52 5.33
C PHE A 20 -10.82 14.74 6.00
N ILE A 21 -11.13 15.80 5.23
CA ILE A 21 -11.77 17.02 5.74
C ILE A 21 -13.14 16.71 6.33
N PHE A 22 -13.94 15.88 5.64
CA PHE A 22 -15.25 15.47 6.12
C PHE A 22 -15.15 14.70 7.44
N ILE A 23 -14.25 13.73 7.55
CA ILE A 23 -14.08 12.92 8.77
C ILE A 23 -13.58 13.79 9.94
N CYS A 24 -12.73 14.80 9.68
CA CYS A 24 -12.30 15.74 10.70
C CYS A 24 -13.47 16.58 11.27
N SER A 25 -14.55 16.77 10.51
CA SER A 25 -15.76 17.45 10.97
C SER A 25 -16.70 16.58 11.80
N LEU A 26 -16.50 15.26 11.81
CA LEU A 26 -17.32 14.32 12.59
C LEU A 26 -16.97 14.36 14.09
N GLU A 27 -17.80 13.68 14.88
CA GLU A 27 -17.65 13.54 16.32
C GLU A 27 -16.27 12.97 16.70
N ALA A 28 -15.77 13.37 17.88
CA ALA A 28 -14.42 13.05 18.35
C ALA A 28 -14.09 11.56 18.32
N LYS A 29 -15.08 10.68 18.54
CA LYS A 29 -14.91 9.22 18.46
C LYS A 29 -14.42 8.78 17.08
N TYR A 30 -15.12 9.16 16.01
CA TYR A 30 -14.76 8.81 14.63
C TYR A 30 -13.43 9.46 14.23
N ARG A 31 -13.27 10.75 14.53
CA ARG A 31 -12.08 11.52 14.20
C ARG A 31 -10.82 10.92 14.84
N ASN A 32 -10.85 10.61 16.13
CA ASN A 32 -9.67 10.12 16.84
C ASN A 32 -9.21 8.76 16.31
N THR A 33 -10.14 7.82 16.07
CA THR A 33 -9.80 6.51 15.51
C THR A 33 -9.22 6.62 14.10
N PHE A 34 -9.80 7.46 13.25
CA PHE A 34 -9.31 7.67 11.90
C PHE A 34 -7.93 8.35 11.89
N LEU A 35 -7.73 9.42 12.67
CA LEU A 35 -6.46 10.14 12.75
C LEU A 35 -5.33 9.27 13.33
N GLN A 36 -5.61 8.46 14.35
CA GLN A 36 -4.65 7.48 14.86
C GLN A 36 -4.23 6.50 13.76
N GLY A 37 -5.19 6.06 12.94
CA GLY A 37 -4.93 5.26 11.75
C GLY A 37 -4.01 5.96 10.76
N GLN A 38 -4.32 7.19 10.37
CA GLN A 38 -3.49 7.97 9.44
C GLN A 38 -2.07 8.22 9.97
N MET A 39 -1.91 8.44 11.27
CA MET A 39 -0.59 8.56 11.90
C MET A 39 0.20 7.24 11.82
N LEU A 40 -0.46 6.10 11.96
CA LEU A 40 0.18 4.79 11.76
C LEU A 40 0.59 4.61 10.29
N VAL A 41 -0.28 4.96 9.34
CA VAL A 41 0.04 4.91 7.90
C VAL A 41 1.28 5.75 7.60
N LYS A 42 1.34 6.99 8.10
CA LYS A 42 2.51 7.87 7.92
C LYS A 42 3.79 7.27 8.50
N LYS A 43 3.74 6.67 9.69
CA LYS A 43 4.89 6.00 10.31
C LYS A 43 5.36 4.82 9.48
N LEU A 44 4.45 3.96 9.03
CA LEU A 44 4.78 2.80 8.21
C LEU A 44 5.37 3.20 6.85
N CYS A 45 4.80 4.23 6.21
CA CYS A 45 5.34 4.83 5.00
C CYS A 45 6.77 5.39 5.20
N ALA A 46 7.01 6.09 6.32
CA ALA A 46 8.34 6.61 6.65
C ALA A 46 9.33 5.47 6.91
N CYS A 47 8.93 4.41 7.64
CA CYS A 47 9.75 3.23 7.84
C CYS A 47 10.12 2.56 6.51
N TRP A 48 9.17 2.47 5.56
CA TRP A 48 9.44 1.93 4.23
C TRP A 48 10.46 2.77 3.44
N LEU A 49 10.30 4.10 3.44
CA LEU A 49 11.27 5.00 2.80
C LEU A 49 12.67 4.85 3.42
N ILE A 50 12.77 4.88 4.75
CA ILE A 50 14.04 4.70 5.47
C ILE A 50 14.66 3.35 5.15
N PHE A 51 13.87 2.28 5.15
CA PHE A 51 14.32 0.94 4.78
C PHE A 51 14.92 0.93 3.37
N THR A 52 14.20 1.43 2.36
CA THR A 52 14.69 1.47 0.98
C THR A 52 15.95 2.31 0.81
N VAL A 53 16.01 3.50 1.41
CA VAL A 53 17.20 4.37 1.38
C VAL A 53 18.38 3.70 2.08
N SER A 54 18.17 3.01 3.19
CA SER A 54 19.25 2.33 3.92
C SER A 54 19.91 1.23 3.10
N ILE A 55 19.13 0.46 2.31
CA ILE A 55 19.67 -0.59 1.43
C ILE A 55 20.52 0.03 0.32
N ILE A 56 20.05 1.12 -0.30
CA ILE A 56 20.79 1.80 -1.38
C ILE A 56 22.10 2.40 -0.85
N LEU A 57 22.05 3.09 0.29
CA LEU A 57 23.23 3.65 0.92
C LEU A 57 24.24 2.57 1.30
N MET A 58 23.79 1.40 1.76
CA MET A 58 24.67 0.28 2.07
C MET A 58 25.41 -0.22 0.83
N TYR A 59 24.74 -0.30 -0.33
CA TYR A 59 25.36 -0.68 -1.61
C TYR A 59 26.44 0.32 -2.05
N ILE A 60 26.10 1.61 -2.05
CA ILE A 60 27.05 2.67 -2.44
C ILE A 60 28.23 2.72 -1.47
N PHE A 61 27.96 2.62 -0.16
CA PHE A 61 28.98 2.61 0.88
C PHE A 61 29.92 1.42 0.74
N SER A 62 29.40 0.22 0.47
CA SER A 62 30.23 -0.97 0.33
C SER A 62 31.22 -0.85 -0.83
N THR A 63 30.79 -0.36 -2.00
CA THR A 63 31.67 -0.20 -3.15
C THR A 63 32.69 0.92 -2.93
N THR A 64 32.25 2.05 -2.37
CA THR A 64 33.15 3.17 -2.07
C THR A 64 34.17 2.85 -0.98
N ALA A 65 33.82 2.06 0.03
CA ALA A 65 34.74 1.59 1.06
C ALA A 65 35.87 0.72 0.48
N VAL A 66 35.55 -0.18 -0.46
CA VAL A 66 36.57 -1.00 -1.15
C VAL A 66 37.49 -0.11 -1.99
N LEU A 67 36.94 0.88 -2.71
CA LEU A 67 37.73 1.82 -3.49
C LEU A 67 38.66 2.69 -2.62
N LEU A 68 38.15 3.19 -1.49
CA LEU A 68 38.94 3.95 -0.52
C LEU A 68 40.08 3.09 0.06
N TYR A 69 39.79 1.84 0.41
CA TYR A 69 40.81 0.91 0.89
C TYR A 69 41.89 0.67 -0.17
N GLN A 70 41.51 0.42 -1.43
CA GLN A 70 42.44 0.26 -2.53
C GLN A 70 43.27 1.52 -2.79
N SER A 71 42.69 2.71 -2.63
CA SER A 71 43.39 3.98 -2.86
C SER A 71 44.35 4.37 -1.74
N LEU A 72 44.05 3.99 -0.49
CA LEU A 72 44.80 4.43 0.69
C LEU A 72 45.85 3.42 1.17
N PHE A 73 45.55 2.12 1.01
CA PHE A 73 46.32 1.06 1.69
C PHE A 73 46.84 -0.05 0.78
N ALA A 74 46.21 -0.29 -0.38
CA ALA A 74 46.68 -1.33 -1.29
C ALA A 74 47.86 -0.84 -2.12
N THR A 75 48.95 -1.59 -2.14
CA THR A 75 50.00 -1.43 -3.15
C THR A 75 49.40 -1.74 -4.52
N GLN A 76 49.37 -0.75 -5.42
CA GLN A 76 48.82 -0.91 -6.78
C GLN A 76 49.65 -1.94 -7.55
N HIS A 77 49.20 -3.19 -7.57
CA HIS A 77 49.73 -4.24 -8.44
C HIS A 77 49.02 -4.18 -9.80
N GLU A 78 49.71 -4.59 -10.88
CA GLU A 78 49.21 -4.53 -12.26
C GLU A 78 47.85 -5.23 -12.49
N ASN A 79 47.44 -6.16 -11.61
CA ASN A 79 46.19 -6.95 -11.76
C ASN A 79 45.02 -6.43 -10.90
N MET A 80 45.13 -5.27 -10.25
CA MET A 80 44.07 -4.74 -9.39
C MET A 80 42.97 -4.03 -10.20
N VAL A 81 41.83 -4.70 -10.40
CA VAL A 81 40.66 -4.14 -11.09
C VAL A 81 39.81 -3.30 -10.12
N ARG A 82 39.46 -2.07 -10.53
CA ARG A 82 38.58 -1.18 -9.78
C ARG A 82 37.16 -1.74 -9.76
N PRO A 83 36.53 -1.98 -8.60
CA PRO A 83 35.16 -2.50 -8.55
C PRO A 83 34.16 -1.46 -9.08
N LEU A 84 33.18 -1.94 -9.84
CA LEU A 84 31.94 -1.23 -10.14
C LEU A 84 30.81 -1.77 -9.25
N ILE A 85 29.75 -0.97 -9.01
CA ILE A 85 28.60 -1.40 -8.20
C ILE A 85 27.93 -2.61 -8.88
N PHE A 86 27.75 -2.51 -10.19
CA PHE A 86 27.32 -3.60 -11.03
C PHE A 86 28.40 -3.85 -12.09
N PRO A 87 29.05 -5.03 -12.12
CA PRO A 87 30.03 -5.34 -13.14
C PRO A 87 29.31 -5.52 -14.49
N PHE A 88 29.84 -4.89 -15.53
CA PHE A 88 29.36 -5.08 -16.90
C PHE A 88 30.53 -5.04 -17.88
N TRP A 89 30.28 -5.51 -19.10
CA TRP A 89 31.29 -5.63 -20.16
C TRP A 89 30.86 -4.84 -21.40
N LEU A 90 31.82 -4.26 -22.11
CA LEU A 90 31.60 -3.52 -23.36
C LEU A 90 32.23 -4.27 -24.55
N PRO A 91 31.56 -4.38 -25.70
CA PRO A 91 32.06 -5.15 -26.84
C PRO A 91 33.31 -4.61 -27.52
N ALA A 92 33.50 -3.29 -27.50
CA ALA A 92 34.53 -2.61 -28.30
C ALA A 92 35.50 -1.77 -27.47
N ASP A 93 35.33 -1.71 -26.14
CA ASP A 93 36.17 -0.89 -25.26
C ASP A 93 36.24 -1.49 -23.85
N ASP A 94 37.17 -1.02 -23.03
CA ASP A 94 37.28 -1.40 -21.61
C ASP A 94 36.48 -0.44 -20.72
N PRO A 95 35.45 -0.93 -19.99
CA PRO A 95 34.69 -0.09 -19.05
C PRO A 95 35.51 0.35 -17.83
N TYR A 96 36.64 -0.30 -17.54
CA TYR A 96 37.47 0.00 -16.37
C TYR A 96 38.59 1.01 -16.65
N ARG A 97 38.73 1.47 -17.91
CA ARG A 97 39.69 2.50 -18.30
C ARG A 97 39.17 3.91 -17.98
N THR A 98 40.04 4.83 -17.58
CA THR A 98 39.69 6.25 -17.43
C THR A 98 39.60 6.92 -18.81
N PRO A 99 38.55 7.72 -19.12
CA PRO A 99 37.51 8.24 -18.22
C PRO A 99 36.21 7.41 -18.14
N ASN A 100 36.12 6.28 -18.87
CA ASN A 100 34.90 5.46 -18.94
C ASN A 100 34.46 5.00 -17.54
N TYR A 101 35.41 4.53 -16.73
CA TYR A 101 35.14 4.05 -15.38
C TYR A 101 34.40 5.09 -14.52
N GLU A 102 34.90 6.33 -14.50
CA GLU A 102 34.33 7.41 -13.70
C GLU A 102 32.92 7.79 -14.18
N VAL A 103 32.71 7.82 -15.50
CA VAL A 103 31.40 8.07 -16.10
C VAL A 103 30.41 6.97 -15.74
N PHE A 104 30.78 5.70 -15.89
CA PHE A 104 29.89 4.59 -15.60
C PHE A 104 29.63 4.42 -14.11
N PHE A 105 30.62 4.65 -13.26
CA PHE A 105 30.43 4.64 -11.81
C PHE A 105 29.44 5.74 -11.37
N PHE A 106 29.56 6.94 -11.95
CA PHE A 106 28.61 8.01 -11.70
C PHE A 106 27.19 7.64 -12.18
N LEU A 107 27.06 7.12 -13.39
CA LEU A 107 25.77 6.67 -13.93
C LEU A 107 25.15 5.55 -13.06
N GLN A 108 25.94 4.58 -12.60
CA GLN A 108 25.46 3.52 -11.71
C GLN A 108 25.02 4.05 -10.35
N CYS A 109 25.69 5.06 -9.79
CA CYS A 109 25.23 5.74 -8.58
C CYS A 109 23.88 6.43 -8.81
N VAL A 110 23.73 7.13 -9.94
CA VAL A 110 22.48 7.82 -10.30
C VAL A 110 21.33 6.82 -10.50
N GLU A 111 21.55 5.76 -11.29
CA GLU A 111 20.57 4.70 -11.51
C GLU A 111 20.21 3.97 -10.21
N GLY A 112 21.22 3.66 -9.39
CA GLY A 112 21.06 3.02 -8.09
C GLY A 112 20.26 3.84 -7.08
N LEU A 113 20.24 5.18 -7.23
CA LEU A 113 19.38 6.06 -6.43
C LEU A 113 18.01 6.25 -7.07
N ALA A 114 17.95 6.50 -8.38
CA ALA A 114 16.73 6.87 -9.09
C ALA A 114 15.74 5.70 -9.19
N VAL A 115 16.20 4.53 -9.66
CA VAL A 115 15.31 3.40 -9.92
C VAL A 115 14.66 2.91 -8.63
N PRO A 116 15.39 2.55 -7.55
CA PRO A 116 14.76 2.08 -6.32
C PRO A 116 13.86 3.13 -5.67
N GLN A 117 14.19 4.43 -5.80
CA GLN A 117 13.36 5.49 -5.27
C GLN A 117 12.01 5.60 -5.99
N THR A 118 11.97 5.43 -7.32
CA THR A 118 10.70 5.38 -8.06
C THR A 118 9.81 4.22 -7.61
N PHE A 119 10.40 3.04 -7.37
CA PHE A 119 9.69 1.89 -6.81
C PHE A 119 9.21 2.14 -5.37
N SER A 120 10.05 2.80 -4.56
CA SER A 120 9.71 3.13 -3.17
C SER A 120 8.51 4.07 -3.09
N VAL A 121 8.48 5.11 -3.93
CA VAL A 121 7.33 6.03 -4.06
C VAL A 121 6.09 5.31 -4.56
N TYR A 122 6.23 4.39 -5.52
CA TYR A 122 5.13 3.59 -6.00
C TYR A 122 4.45 2.78 -4.87
N ILE A 123 5.24 2.02 -4.09
CA ILE A 123 4.71 1.25 -2.96
C ILE A 123 4.14 2.18 -1.88
N TYR A 124 4.78 3.31 -1.61
CA TYR A 124 4.27 4.34 -0.69
C TYR A 124 2.85 4.79 -1.07
N VAL A 125 2.62 5.12 -2.35
CA VAL A 125 1.32 5.62 -2.81
C VAL A 125 0.26 4.52 -2.70
N LEU A 126 0.59 3.30 -3.14
CA LEU A 126 -0.29 2.15 -3.01
C LEU A 126 -0.68 1.90 -1.54
N PHE A 127 0.32 1.90 -0.66
CA PHE A 127 0.16 1.69 0.77
C PHE A 127 -0.73 2.75 1.42
N HIS A 128 -0.51 4.02 1.09
CA HIS A 128 -1.28 5.14 1.61
C HIS A 128 -2.75 5.07 1.17
N ILE A 129 -3.01 4.87 -0.13
CA ILE A 129 -4.38 4.80 -0.66
C ILE A 129 -5.14 3.63 -0.03
N LEU A 130 -4.55 2.43 -0.05
CA LEU A 130 -5.20 1.22 0.42
C LEU A 130 -5.46 1.26 1.93
N LEU A 131 -4.51 1.73 2.74
CA LEU A 131 -4.76 1.87 4.19
C LEU A 131 -5.73 3.00 4.54
N HIS A 132 -5.78 4.08 3.76
CA HIS A 132 -6.83 5.09 3.93
C HIS A 132 -8.22 4.47 3.79
N HIS A 133 -8.44 3.67 2.75
CA HIS A 133 -9.70 2.96 2.54
C HIS A 133 -9.96 1.87 3.59
N TYR A 134 -8.91 1.24 4.12
CA TYR A 134 -9.03 0.31 5.26
C TYR A 134 -9.64 0.99 6.50
N TYR A 135 -9.12 2.17 6.87
CA TYR A 135 -9.66 2.93 8.00
C TYR A 135 -11.04 3.50 7.70
N LEU A 136 -11.32 3.82 6.44
CA LEU A 136 -12.66 4.25 6.03
C LEU A 136 -13.69 3.13 6.19
N MET A 137 -13.38 1.90 5.74
CA MET A 137 -14.22 0.73 5.99
C MET A 137 -14.41 0.46 7.49
N ASN A 138 -13.41 0.76 8.32
CA ASN A 138 -13.56 0.67 9.78
C ASN A 138 -14.61 1.66 10.33
N MET A 139 -14.67 2.88 9.77
CA MET A 139 -15.71 3.84 10.13
C MET A 139 -17.10 3.37 9.66
N MET A 140 -17.18 2.76 8.48
CA MET A 140 -18.44 2.19 7.98
C MET A 140 -18.97 1.08 8.90
N ILE A 141 -18.09 0.24 9.45
CA ILE A 141 -18.48 -0.79 10.43
C ILE A 141 -19.13 -0.15 11.66
N PHE A 142 -18.54 0.93 12.21
CA PHE A 142 -19.17 1.65 13.33
C PHE A 142 -20.53 2.24 12.97
N ASP A 143 -20.69 2.79 11.76
CA ASP A 143 -21.98 3.30 11.27
C ASP A 143 -23.04 2.20 11.13
N ILE A 144 -22.63 1.00 10.71
CA ILE A 144 -23.49 -0.17 10.58
C ILE A 144 -23.93 -0.68 11.96
N GLU A 145 -23.02 -0.75 12.94
CA GLU A 145 -23.33 -1.19 14.31
C GLU A 145 -24.37 -0.30 14.99
N VAL A 146 -24.36 1.02 14.72
CA VAL A 146 -25.29 1.98 15.33
C VAL A 146 -26.51 2.27 14.45
N ILE A 147 -26.73 1.55 13.35
CA ILE A 147 -27.74 1.89 12.33
C ILE A 147 -29.16 1.97 12.92
N PHE A 148 -29.54 1.02 13.78
CA PHE A 148 -30.84 0.99 14.46
C PHE A 148 -30.84 1.65 15.85
N HIS A 149 -29.67 2.04 16.35
CA HIS A 149 -29.54 2.55 17.72
C HIS A 149 -30.28 3.89 17.91
N GLY A 150 -31.03 3.99 19.01
CA GLY A 150 -31.76 5.20 19.41
C GLY A 150 -33.06 5.45 18.64
N LEU A 151 -33.61 4.45 17.95
CA LEU A 151 -34.88 4.54 17.24
C LEU A 151 -35.98 3.78 17.99
N ASP A 152 -37.20 4.34 18.01
CA ASP A 152 -38.34 3.67 18.62
C ASP A 152 -38.85 2.55 17.71
N GLU A 153 -38.74 1.30 18.16
CA GLU A 153 -39.17 0.12 17.41
C GLU A 153 -40.70 0.01 17.32
N ASN A 154 -41.43 0.64 18.24
CA ASN A 154 -42.89 0.56 18.30
C ASN A 154 -43.56 1.27 17.12
N VAL A 155 -42.84 2.18 16.44
CA VAL A 155 -43.37 2.92 15.29
C VAL A 155 -43.78 2.00 14.14
N VAL A 156 -43.20 0.80 14.04
CA VAL A 156 -43.50 -0.16 12.96
C VAL A 156 -44.93 -0.73 13.08
N SER A 157 -45.56 -0.63 14.25
CA SER A 157 -46.95 -1.04 14.47
C SER A 157 -47.97 0.02 14.05
N LEU A 158 -47.52 1.25 13.75
CA LEU A 158 -48.37 2.37 13.39
C LEU A 158 -48.71 2.36 11.90
N SER A 159 -49.72 3.14 11.51
CA SER A 159 -50.06 3.38 10.11
C SER A 159 -48.90 4.04 9.37
N CYS A 160 -48.71 3.68 8.09
CA CYS A 160 -47.66 4.23 7.22
C CYS A 160 -47.70 5.75 7.07
N SER A 161 -48.85 6.39 7.34
CA SER A 161 -49.02 7.84 7.27
C SER A 161 -48.74 8.57 8.60
N ASP A 162 -48.38 7.85 9.67
CA ASP A 162 -48.05 8.47 10.96
C ASP A 162 -46.73 9.26 10.82
N PRO A 163 -46.68 10.53 11.26
CA PRO A 163 -45.48 11.36 11.14
C PRO A 163 -44.24 10.74 11.79
N ARG A 164 -44.39 9.92 12.84
CA ARG A 164 -43.28 9.24 13.52
C ARG A 164 -42.62 8.16 12.65
N VAL A 165 -43.41 7.45 11.84
CA VAL A 165 -42.89 6.44 10.90
C VAL A 165 -42.06 7.12 9.81
N VAL A 166 -42.57 8.25 9.30
CA VAL A 166 -41.89 9.04 8.27
C VAL A 166 -40.56 9.59 8.82
N GLU A 167 -40.55 10.12 10.04
CA GLU A 167 -39.33 10.63 10.67
C GLU A 167 -38.26 9.55 10.83
N VAL A 168 -38.63 8.39 11.40
CA VAL A 168 -37.71 7.26 11.57
C VAL A 168 -37.21 6.73 10.22
N GLN A 169 -38.07 6.65 9.22
CA GLN A 169 -37.70 6.25 7.85
C GLN A 169 -36.70 7.22 7.22
N ILE A 170 -36.87 8.53 7.41
CA ILE A 170 -35.92 9.55 6.92
C ILE A 170 -34.56 9.36 7.61
N ILE A 171 -34.53 9.18 8.93
CA ILE A 171 -33.28 8.97 9.68
C ILE A 171 -32.56 7.71 9.21
N LEU A 172 -33.29 6.60 9.10
CA LEU A 172 -32.75 5.32 8.62
C LEU A 172 -32.23 5.40 7.19
N SER A 173 -33.01 6.01 6.28
CA SER A 173 -32.60 6.23 4.90
C SER A 173 -31.35 7.12 4.81
N ASN A 174 -31.24 8.15 5.65
CA ASN A 174 -30.05 9.01 5.72
C ASN A 174 -28.81 8.25 6.20
N ARG A 175 -28.95 7.42 7.26
CA ARG A 175 -27.86 6.56 7.76
C ARG A 175 -27.42 5.54 6.70
N MET A 176 -28.38 4.85 6.07
CA MET A 176 -28.09 3.86 5.03
C MET A 176 -27.45 4.51 3.79
N ARG A 177 -27.95 5.67 3.35
CA ARG A 177 -27.37 6.42 2.24
C ARG A 177 -25.91 6.78 2.51
N ARG A 178 -25.57 7.17 3.74
CA ARG A 178 -24.20 7.46 4.15
C ARG A 178 -23.30 6.22 4.01
N ILE A 179 -23.73 5.08 4.56
CA ILE A 179 -22.99 3.80 4.47
C ILE A 179 -22.77 3.38 3.02
N VAL A 180 -23.83 3.42 2.19
CA VAL A 180 -23.78 3.06 0.77
C VAL A 180 -22.89 4.03 -0.02
N SER A 181 -22.91 5.32 0.30
CA SER A 181 -22.03 6.31 -0.34
C SER A 181 -20.56 5.99 -0.08
N TRP A 182 -20.19 5.71 1.17
CA TRP A 182 -18.84 5.32 1.55
C TRP A 182 -18.40 4.00 0.90
N HIS A 183 -19.29 3.00 0.89
CA HIS A 183 -19.01 1.72 0.25
C HIS A 183 -18.72 1.87 -1.25
N ASN A 184 -19.57 2.61 -1.98
CA ASN A 184 -19.35 2.86 -3.40
C ASN A 184 -18.07 3.67 -3.66
N LEU A 185 -17.70 4.58 -2.76
CA LEU A 185 -16.44 5.33 -2.85
C LEU A 185 -15.24 4.38 -2.72
N VAL A 186 -15.26 3.49 -1.72
CA VAL A 186 -14.22 2.47 -1.54
C VAL A 186 -14.10 1.57 -2.77
N LEU A 187 -15.22 1.04 -3.27
CA LEU A 187 -15.22 0.17 -4.46
C LEU A 187 -14.63 0.88 -5.69
N ARG A 188 -15.09 2.11 -5.98
CA ARG A 188 -14.56 2.91 -7.09
C ARG A 188 -13.07 3.19 -6.95
N SER A 189 -12.60 3.48 -5.74
CA SER A 189 -11.18 3.73 -5.53
C SER A 189 -10.36 2.45 -5.71
N VAL A 190 -10.84 1.30 -5.21
CA VAL A 190 -10.14 0.02 -5.39
C VAL A 190 -10.10 -0.38 -6.87
N ASP A 191 -11.20 -0.21 -7.61
CA ASP A 191 -11.25 -0.45 -9.05
C ASP A 191 -10.26 0.45 -9.81
N THR A 192 -10.21 1.74 -9.45
CA THR A 192 -9.27 2.68 -10.07
C THR A 192 -7.82 2.29 -9.76
N VAL A 193 -7.50 1.98 -8.50
CA VAL A 193 -6.16 1.50 -8.10
C VAL A 193 -5.80 0.21 -8.84
N SER A 194 -6.73 -0.74 -8.95
CA SER A 194 -6.55 -2.00 -9.67
C SER A 194 -6.28 -1.76 -11.16
N SER A 195 -7.01 -0.84 -11.80
CA SER A 195 -6.80 -0.50 -13.21
C SER A 195 -5.43 0.15 -13.49
N VAL A 196 -4.95 0.98 -12.56
CA VAL A 196 -3.69 1.72 -12.71
C VAL A 196 -2.48 0.86 -12.36
N TYR A 197 -2.57 0.11 -11.26
CA TYR A 197 -1.44 -0.59 -10.66
C TYR A 197 -1.49 -2.11 -10.83
N GLY A 198 -2.62 -2.70 -11.25
CA GLY A 198 -2.77 -4.15 -11.37
C GLY A 198 -1.76 -4.78 -12.34
N ALA A 199 -1.66 -4.25 -13.56
CA ALA A 199 -0.65 -4.74 -14.53
C ALA A 199 0.79 -4.54 -14.03
N LEU A 200 1.05 -3.43 -13.32
CA LEU A 200 2.36 -3.11 -12.77
C LEU A 200 2.74 -4.08 -11.64
N LEU A 201 1.79 -4.44 -10.78
CA LEU A 201 1.96 -5.43 -9.71
C LEU A 201 2.27 -6.82 -10.27
N VAL A 202 1.55 -7.25 -11.32
CA VAL A 202 1.81 -8.55 -11.96
C VAL A 202 3.22 -8.57 -12.53
N TYR A 203 3.59 -7.54 -13.30
CA TYR A 203 4.93 -7.42 -13.85
C TYR A 203 6.02 -7.42 -12.76
N GLN A 204 5.80 -6.65 -11.70
CA GLN A 204 6.70 -6.59 -10.56
C GLN A 204 6.87 -7.99 -9.93
N VAL A 205 5.78 -8.66 -9.55
CA VAL A 205 5.85 -9.96 -8.87
C VAL A 205 6.56 -11.01 -9.74
N THR A 206 6.27 -11.04 -11.04
CA THR A 206 6.95 -11.95 -11.97
C THR A 206 8.45 -11.70 -12.03
N ILE A 207 8.90 -10.45 -12.20
CA ILE A 207 10.35 -10.17 -12.29
C ILE A 207 11.03 -10.35 -10.94
N THR A 208 10.44 -9.84 -9.86
CA THR A 208 11.07 -9.89 -8.54
C THR A 208 11.19 -11.33 -8.05
N SER A 209 10.21 -12.21 -8.35
CA SER A 209 10.34 -13.64 -8.01
C SER A 209 11.55 -14.31 -8.70
N LEU A 210 11.75 -14.08 -9.99
CA LEU A 210 12.91 -14.61 -10.73
C LEU A 210 14.23 -14.09 -10.13
N VAL A 211 14.30 -12.78 -9.84
CA VAL A 211 15.48 -12.16 -9.24
C VAL A 211 15.74 -12.73 -7.84
N THR A 212 14.71 -12.88 -7.01
CA THR A 212 14.85 -13.46 -5.66
C THR A 212 15.35 -14.89 -5.71
N CYS A 213 14.93 -15.70 -6.68
CA CYS A 213 15.45 -17.06 -6.86
C CYS A 213 16.95 -17.06 -7.21
N LEU A 214 17.39 -16.19 -8.11
CA LEU A 214 18.82 -16.06 -8.46
C LEU A 214 19.65 -15.59 -7.27
N VAL A 215 19.17 -14.59 -6.52
CA VAL A 215 19.86 -14.10 -5.33
C VAL A 215 19.95 -15.19 -4.25
N ALA A 216 18.89 -15.98 -4.07
CA ALA A 216 18.89 -17.10 -3.13
C ALA A 216 19.95 -18.15 -3.50
N TYR A 217 20.06 -18.48 -4.79
CA TYR A 217 21.09 -19.39 -5.29
C TYR A 217 22.50 -18.85 -5.02
N GLN A 218 22.77 -17.58 -5.33
CA GLN A 218 24.07 -16.95 -5.06
C GLN A 218 24.44 -16.98 -3.58
N ILE A 219 23.46 -16.79 -2.69
CA ILE A 219 23.67 -16.90 -1.24
C ILE A 219 24.02 -18.33 -0.85
N ALA A 220 23.31 -19.33 -1.37
CA ALA A 220 23.59 -20.73 -1.10
C ALA A 220 24.99 -21.14 -1.55
N GLU A 221 25.38 -20.78 -2.78
CA GLU A 221 26.73 -21.06 -3.30
C GLU A 221 27.81 -20.38 -2.45
N SER A 222 27.60 -19.12 -2.04
CA SER A 222 28.55 -18.40 -1.20
C SER A 222 28.72 -19.08 0.17
N LEU A 223 27.61 -19.55 0.76
CA LEU A 223 27.59 -20.26 2.04
C LEU A 223 28.33 -21.60 1.97
N ASP A 224 28.19 -22.35 0.87
CA ASP A 224 28.92 -23.60 0.65
C ASP A 224 30.44 -23.39 0.65
N HIS A 225 30.90 -22.21 0.19
CA HIS A 225 32.30 -21.79 0.25
C HIS A 225 32.70 -21.13 1.58
N GLY A 226 31.83 -21.16 2.59
CA GLY A 226 32.05 -20.58 3.92
C GLY A 226 32.05 -19.06 3.97
N LYS A 227 31.51 -18.37 2.94
CA LYS A 227 31.47 -16.91 2.84
C LYS A 227 30.05 -16.39 2.85
N LEU A 228 29.73 -15.47 3.76
CA LEU A 228 28.44 -14.76 3.76
C LEU A 228 28.62 -13.34 3.22
N HIS A 229 28.09 -13.09 2.03
CA HIS A 229 28.04 -11.76 1.45
C HIS A 229 26.81 -11.00 1.99
N ILE A 230 27.04 -10.11 2.96
CA ILE A 230 26.01 -9.31 3.63
C ILE A 230 25.13 -8.54 2.63
N ILE A 231 25.74 -8.08 1.54
CA ILE A 231 25.08 -7.38 0.44
C ILE A 231 23.99 -8.24 -0.21
N PHE A 232 24.31 -9.48 -0.60
CA PHE A 232 23.32 -10.39 -1.19
C PHE A 232 22.23 -10.77 -0.19
N ALA A 233 22.59 -11.04 1.07
CA ALA A 233 21.62 -11.32 2.12
C ALA A 233 20.64 -10.14 2.33
N SER A 234 21.13 -8.90 2.30
CA SER A 234 20.29 -7.71 2.44
C SER A 234 19.28 -7.55 1.30
N VAL A 235 19.68 -7.81 0.04
CA VAL A 235 18.78 -7.72 -1.12
C VAL A 235 17.78 -8.86 -1.14
N PHE A 236 18.19 -10.05 -0.69
CA PHE A 236 17.25 -11.14 -0.52
C PHE A 236 16.13 -10.76 0.46
N ILE A 237 16.50 -10.19 1.62
CA ILE A 237 15.51 -9.70 2.59
C ILE A 237 14.67 -8.57 2.00
N ALA A 238 15.28 -7.59 1.33
CA ALA A 238 14.59 -6.46 0.74
C ALA A 238 13.57 -6.89 -0.34
N THR A 239 13.95 -7.80 -1.22
CA THR A 239 13.05 -8.33 -2.26
C THR A 239 11.93 -9.19 -1.68
N CYS A 240 12.19 -9.97 -0.62
CA CYS A 240 11.17 -10.68 0.13
C CYS A 240 10.14 -9.73 0.75
N VAL A 241 10.61 -8.68 1.45
CA VAL A 241 9.72 -7.67 2.05
C VAL A 241 8.93 -6.93 0.97
N GLN A 242 9.57 -6.59 -0.14
CA GLN A 242 8.93 -5.92 -1.27
C GLN A 242 7.80 -6.77 -1.90
N LEU A 243 7.96 -8.09 -1.99
CA LEU A 243 6.92 -9.01 -2.47
C LEU A 243 5.81 -9.21 -1.43
N TRP A 244 6.18 -9.22 -0.15
CA TRP A 244 5.23 -9.45 0.94
C TRP A 244 4.24 -8.29 1.13
N ILE A 245 4.69 -7.03 1.03
CA ILE A 245 3.86 -5.83 1.26
C ILE A 245 2.56 -5.81 0.44
N PRO A 246 2.57 -5.87 -0.92
CA PRO A 246 1.35 -5.80 -1.71
C PRO A 246 0.43 -7.00 -1.47
N CYS A 247 0.99 -8.19 -1.26
CA CYS A 247 0.23 -9.40 -0.96
C CYS A 247 -0.50 -9.30 0.40
N TYR A 248 0.22 -8.81 1.42
CA TYR A 248 -0.34 -8.59 2.75
C TYR A 248 -1.45 -7.53 2.70
N LEU A 249 -1.19 -6.41 2.02
CA LEU A 249 -2.13 -5.30 1.91
C LEU A 249 -3.41 -5.69 1.15
N GLY A 250 -3.28 -6.46 0.06
CA GLY A 250 -4.44 -7.01 -0.65
C GLY A 250 -5.27 -7.94 0.24
N THR A 251 -4.62 -8.80 1.02
CA THR A 251 -5.29 -9.68 1.98
C THR A 251 -5.98 -8.88 3.09
N LEU A 252 -5.32 -7.85 3.61
CA LEU A 252 -5.82 -6.99 4.66
C LEU A 252 -7.11 -6.26 4.23
N ILE A 253 -7.12 -5.69 3.02
CA ILE A 253 -8.31 -5.03 2.47
C ILE A 253 -9.43 -6.03 2.21
N LYS A 254 -9.11 -7.18 1.62
CA LYS A 254 -10.11 -8.23 1.35
C LYS A 254 -10.80 -8.67 2.64
N ASN A 255 -10.02 -8.95 3.69
CA ASN A 255 -10.56 -9.35 4.99
C ASN A 255 -11.39 -8.22 5.61
N LYS A 256 -10.97 -6.96 5.44
CA LYS A 256 -11.74 -5.82 5.94
C LYS A 256 -13.06 -5.64 5.19
N ALA A 257 -13.09 -5.86 3.87
CA ALA A 257 -14.31 -5.85 3.07
C ALA A 257 -15.30 -6.94 3.53
N PHE A 258 -14.81 -8.17 3.77
CA PHE A 258 -15.64 -9.22 4.36
C PHE A 258 -16.19 -8.84 5.73
N ALA A 259 -15.37 -8.22 6.59
CA ALA A 259 -15.82 -7.76 7.91
C ALA A 259 -16.92 -6.67 7.82
N VAL A 260 -16.93 -5.83 6.78
CA VAL A 260 -18.02 -4.87 6.52
C VAL A 260 -19.32 -5.61 6.20
N GLY A 261 -19.27 -6.63 5.34
CA GLY A 261 -20.42 -7.48 5.01
C GLY A 261 -20.94 -8.23 6.24
N GLU A 262 -20.04 -8.79 7.04
CA GLU A 262 -20.37 -9.46 8.30
C GLU A 262 -20.98 -8.51 9.33
N ALA A 263 -20.45 -7.29 9.47
CA ALA A 263 -21.04 -6.27 10.33
C ALA A 263 -22.47 -5.93 9.91
N MET A 264 -22.74 -5.84 8.60
CA MET A 264 -24.10 -5.61 8.09
C MET A 264 -25.01 -6.80 8.36
N TRP A 265 -24.50 -8.03 8.24
CA TRP A 265 -25.25 -9.23 8.60
C TRP A 265 -25.63 -9.26 10.09
N ASN A 266 -24.68 -8.87 10.95
CA ASN A 266 -24.80 -8.86 12.40
C ASN A 266 -25.43 -7.57 12.97
N SER A 267 -25.91 -6.66 12.14
CA SER A 267 -26.43 -5.35 12.58
C SER A 267 -27.78 -5.43 13.32
N GLY A 268 -28.31 -6.62 13.61
CA GLY A 268 -29.64 -6.81 14.21
C GLY A 268 -30.81 -6.54 13.26
N TRP A 269 -30.57 -6.52 11.94
CA TRP A 269 -31.64 -6.31 10.95
C TRP A 269 -32.67 -7.46 10.91
N HIS A 270 -32.31 -8.66 11.37
CA HIS A 270 -33.23 -9.79 11.40
C HIS A 270 -34.09 -9.83 12.67
N THR A 271 -33.65 -9.19 13.75
CA THR A 271 -34.37 -9.14 15.04
C THR A 271 -35.26 -7.92 15.17
N THR A 272 -34.83 -6.77 14.63
CA THR A 272 -35.55 -5.50 14.78
C THR A 272 -36.69 -5.37 13.75
N PRO A 273 -37.88 -4.88 14.14
CA PRO A 273 -38.99 -4.66 13.21
C PRO A 273 -38.72 -3.48 12.25
N LEU A 274 -37.84 -2.55 12.65
CA LEU A 274 -37.39 -1.39 11.87
C LEU A 274 -36.75 -1.78 10.54
N SER A 275 -36.17 -2.98 10.47
CA SER A 275 -35.56 -3.54 9.28
C SER A 275 -36.50 -3.59 8.07
N ARG A 276 -37.83 -3.66 8.28
CA ARG A 276 -38.81 -3.67 7.19
C ARG A 276 -38.69 -2.44 6.28
N LEU A 277 -38.24 -1.30 6.82
CA LEU A 277 -38.06 -0.05 6.08
C LEU A 277 -36.79 -0.02 5.23
N LEU A 278 -35.78 -0.86 5.54
CA LEU A 278 -34.46 -0.89 4.86
C LEU A 278 -34.11 -2.25 4.26
N ARG A 279 -35.01 -3.24 4.33
CA ARG A 279 -34.71 -4.64 4.01
C ARG A 279 -34.11 -4.82 2.62
N SER A 280 -34.68 -4.14 1.62
CA SER A 280 -34.21 -4.19 0.24
C SER A 280 -32.78 -3.66 0.12
N ASP A 281 -32.49 -2.52 0.75
CA ASP A 281 -31.18 -1.88 0.69
C ASP A 281 -30.10 -2.73 1.38
N ILE A 282 -30.43 -3.32 2.54
CA ILE A 282 -29.53 -4.19 3.30
C ILE A 282 -29.19 -5.46 2.49
N ILE A 283 -30.19 -6.08 1.86
CA ILE A 283 -29.97 -7.26 1.02
C ILE A 283 -29.09 -6.93 -0.19
N ILE A 284 -29.31 -5.79 -0.84
CA ILE A 284 -28.49 -5.33 -1.97
C ILE A 284 -27.05 -5.08 -1.51
N PHE A 285 -26.87 -4.46 -0.34
CA PHE A 285 -25.55 -4.18 0.24
C PHE A 285 -24.77 -5.47 0.51
N ILE A 286 -25.39 -6.45 1.19
CA ILE A 286 -24.74 -7.73 1.52
C ILE A 286 -24.34 -8.49 0.26
N LYS A 287 -25.18 -8.47 -0.80
CA LYS A 287 -24.85 -9.12 -2.08
C LYS A 287 -23.67 -8.48 -2.82
N ARG A 288 -23.31 -7.24 -2.48
CA ARG A 288 -22.22 -6.48 -3.13
C ARG A 288 -20.91 -6.46 -2.34
N CYS A 289 -20.92 -6.94 -1.09
CA CYS A 289 -19.74 -7.02 -0.24
C CYS A 289 -18.85 -8.23 -0.56
#